data_AF-A0A7C0VZP2-F1
#
_entry.id   AF-A0A7C0VZP2-F1
#
_cell.length_a   1.000
_cell.length_b   1.000
_cell.length_c   1.000
_cell.angle_alpha   90.00
_cell.angle_beta   90.00
_cell.angle_gamma   90.00
#
_symmetry.space_group_name_H-M   'P 1'
#
loop_
_entity.id
_entity.type
_entity.pdbx_description
1 polymer ?
#
loop_
_entity_poly.entity_id
_entity_poly.type
_entity_poly.pdbx_seq_one_letter_code
_entity_poly.pdbx_strand_id
1 'polypeptide(L)' 'LDECGIRKELGIIVVAIKRATGEMEFNPTSTSVIRQGDTLIAMGETKQLKSLEDLVGV' A
#
# COMPACT_ATOMS: atom_id res chain seq x y z
N LEU A 1 0.42 6.77 -4.43
CA LEU A 1 0.31 6.62 -2.96
C LEU A 1 -0.24 7.88 -2.29
N ASP A 2 0.14 9.08 -2.73
CA ASP A 2 -0.39 10.35 -2.20
C ASP A 2 -1.91 10.49 -2.41
N GLU A 3 -2.41 10.10 -3.59
CA GLU A 3 -3.85 10.13 -3.91
C GLU A 3 -4.70 9.17 -3.07
N CYS A 4 -4.11 8.14 -2.47
CA CYS A 4 -4.83 7.16 -1.65
C CYS A 4 -4.90 7.55 -0.17
N GLY A 5 -4.22 8.62 0.27
CA GLY A 5 -4.22 9.06 1.68
C GLY A 5 -3.57 8.08 2.68
N ILE A 6 -3.10 6.91 2.24
CA ILE A 6 -2.69 5.77 3.11
C ILE A 6 -1.68 6.19 4.19
N ARG A 7 -0.70 7.03 3.85
CA ARG A 7 0.34 7.44 4.80
C ARG A 7 -0.11 8.56 5.74
N LYS A 8 -0.99 9.45 5.28
CA LYS A 8 -1.35 10.69 5.97
C LYS A 8 -2.64 10.55 6.78
N GLU A 9 -3.61 9.79 6.27
CA GLU A 9 -4.92 9.57 6.89
C GLU A 9 -4.97 8.26 7.67
N LEU A 10 -4.33 7.20 7.15
CA LEU A 10 -4.36 5.87 7.77
C LEU A 10 -3.11 5.56 8.58
N GLY A 11 -2.09 6.41 8.67
CA GLY A 11 -0.87 6.11 9.44
C GLY A 11 -0.11 4.84 9.01
N ILE A 12 -0.46 4.27 7.85
CA ILE A 12 0.14 3.05 7.31
C ILE A 12 1.34 3.44 6.44
N ILE A 13 2.46 2.77 6.68
CA ILE A 13 3.68 2.92 5.90
C ILE A 13 3.76 1.77 4.91
N VAL A 14 3.76 2.08 3.62
CA VAL A 14 4.07 1.09 2.58
C VAL A 14 5.59 0.95 2.50
N VAL A 15 6.07 -0.25 2.78
CA VAL A 15 7.51 -0.58 2.85
C VAL A 15 8.01 -1.05 1.50
N ALA A 16 7.17 -1.79 0.77
CA ALA A 16 7.50 -2.27 -0.56
C ALA A 16 6.25 -2.59 -1.39
N ILE A 17 6.41 -2.58 -2.71
CA ILE A 17 5.42 -3.05 -3.68
C ILE A 17 6.10 -4.16 -4.49
N LYS A 18 5.55 -5.37 -4.40
CA LYS A 18 5.92 -6.44 -5.32
C LYS A 18 5.03 -6.31 -6.56
N ARG A 19 5.65 -6.02 -7.69
CA ARG A 19 4.97 -5.92 -8.99
C ARG A 19 4.51 -7.30 -9.44
N ALA A 20 3.46 -7.34 -10.27
CA ALA A 20 3.00 -8.58 -10.90
C ALA A 20 4.10 -9.30 -11.72
N THR A 21 5.10 -8.57 -12.21
CA THR A 21 6.28 -9.11 -12.90
C THR A 21 7.23 -9.89 -11.99
N GLY A 22 7.04 -9.78 -10.67
CA GLY A 22 7.93 -10.34 -9.64
C GLY A 22 8.98 -9.35 -9.13
N GLU A 23 9.11 -8.17 -9.76
CA GLU A 23 10.01 -7.11 -9.30
C GLU A 23 9.57 -6.55 -7.95
N MET A 24 10.52 -6.32 -7.06
CA MET A 24 10.27 -5.70 -5.76
C MET A 24 10.74 -4.25 -5.77
N GLU A 25 9.79 -3.33 -5.58
CA GLU A 25 10.05 -1.91 -5.39
C GLU A 25 10.03 -1.60 -3.90
N PHE A 26 11.20 -1.29 -3.33
CA PHE A 26 11.33 -0.93 -1.91
C PHE A 26 11.20 0.57 -1.73
N ASN A 27 10.53 0.98 -0.66
CA ASN A 27 10.23 2.37 -0.33
C ASN A 27 9.61 3.13 -1.52
N PRO A 28 8.42 2.70 -1.99
CA PRO A 28 7.73 3.36 -3.10
C PRO A 28 7.49 4.83 -2.78
N THR A 29 7.63 5.68 -3.78
CA THR A 29 7.43 7.13 -3.61
C THR A 29 5.94 7.47 -3.63
N SER A 30 5.59 8.69 -3.19
CA SER A 30 4.22 9.20 -3.22
C SER A 30 3.53 9.06 -4.60
N THR A 31 4.32 9.10 -5.67
CA THR A 31 3.88 8.97 -7.07
C THR A 31 3.79 7.53 -7.58
N SER A 32 4.21 6.53 -6.79
CA SER A 32 4.06 5.12 -7.18
C SER A 32 2.57 4.79 -7.31
N VAL A 33 2.20 4.35 -8.52
CA VAL A 33 0.87 3.88 -8.87
C VAL A 33 0.80 2.38 -8.57
N ILE A 34 -0.23 1.99 -7.84
CA ILE A 34 -0.55 0.58 -7.56
C ILE A 34 -1.32 0.04 -8.77
N ARG A 35 -0.88 -1.08 -9.31
CA ARG A 35 -1.54 -1.74 -10.45
C ARG A 35 -2.21 -3.03 -9.99
N GLN A 36 -3.20 -3.48 -10.75
CA GLN A 36 -3.84 -4.77 -10.49
C GLN A 36 -2.80 -5.89 -10.55
N GLY A 37 -2.82 -6.78 -9.56
CA GLY A 37 -1.85 -7.87 -9.40
C GLY A 37 -0.59 -7.49 -8.61
N ASP A 38 -0.40 -6.21 -8.27
CA ASP A 38 0.66 -5.82 -7.34
C ASP A 38 0.32 -6.26 -5.92
N THR A 39 1.33 -6.69 -5.16
CA THR A 39 1.21 -6.99 -3.74
C THR A 39 1.88 -5.88 -2.94
N LEU A 40 1.12 -5.25 -2.05
CA LEU A 40 1.62 -4.22 -1.15
C LEU A 40 2.11 -4.84 0.16
N ILE A 41 3.32 -4.47 0.56
CA ILE A 41 3.86 -4.79 1.87
C ILE A 41 3.77 -3.50 2.69
N ALA A 42 2.85 -3.48 3.65
CA ALA A 42 2.55 -2.31 4.47
C ALA A 42 2.66 -2.65 5.96
N MET A 43 3.05 -1.66 6.75
CA MET A 43 3.13 -1.73 8.21
C MET A 43 2.35 -0.55 8.82
N GLY A 44 1.52 -0.83 9.82
CA GLY A 44 0.71 0.17 10.51
C GLY A 44 -0.06 -0.46 11.65
N GLU A 45 -0.93 0.31 12.31
CA GLU A 45 -1.79 -0.25 13.35
C GLU A 45 -2.83 -1.21 12.76
N THR A 46 -3.15 -2.29 13.48
CA THR A 46 -4.10 -3.32 13.01
C THR A 46 -5.46 -2.74 12.62
N LYS A 47 -5.96 -1.74 13.34
CA LYS A 47 -7.24 -1.09 13.01
C LYS A 47 -7.21 -0.41 11.63
N GLN A 48 -6.10 0.24 11.31
CA GLN A 48 -5.92 0.97 10.06
C GLN A 48 -5.72 0.00 8.90
N LEU A 49 -4.92 -1.05 9.12
CA LEU A 49 -4.76 -2.15 8.15
C LEU A 49 -6.11 -2.79 7.82
N LYS A 50 -6.96 -2.99 8.82
CA LYS A 50 -8.31 -3.54 8.60
C LYS A 50 -9.20 -2.59 7.80
N SER A 51 -9.14 -1.29 8.07
CA SER A 51 -9.83 -0.28 7.24
C SER A 51 -9.32 -0.26 5.79
N LEU A 52 -8.02 -0.52 5.58
CA LEU A 52 -7.45 -0.68 4.24
C LEU A 52 -8.01 -1.93 3.55
N GLU A 53 -8.10 -3.07 4.25
CA GLU A 53 -8.70 -4.31 3.73
C GLU A 53 -10.17 -4.08 3.31
N ASP A 54 -10.96 -3.44 4.16
CA ASP A 54 -12.36 -3.09 3.86
C ASP A 54 -12.47 -2.17 2.63
N LEU A 55 -11.54 -1.23 2.45
CA LEU A 55 -11.53 -0.29 1.32
C LEU A 55 -11.15 -0.96 -0.01
N VAL A 56 -10.34 -2.02 0.05
CA VAL A 56 -9.88 -2.81 -1.10
C VAL A 56 -10.84 -3.98 -1.40
N GLY A 57 -11.77 -4.27 -0.48
CA GLY A 57 -12.85 -5.23 -0.67
C GLY A 57 -12.39 -6.69 -0.66
N VAL A 58 -11.41 -7.01 0.20
CA VAL A 58 -10.91 -8.39 0.43
C VAL A 58 -11.71 -9.08 1.53
#